data_AF-Q5JHS2-F1
#
_entry.id   AF-Q5JHS2-F1
#
_cell.length_a   1.000
_cell.length_b   1.000
_cell.length_c   1.000
_cell.angle_alpha   90.00
_cell.angle_beta   90.00
_cell.angle_gamma   90.00
#
_symmetry.space_group_name_H-M   'P 1'
#
loop_
_entity.id
_entity.type
_entity.pdbx_description
1 polymer ?
#
loop_
_entity_poly.entity_id
_entity_poly.type
_entity_poly.pdbx_seq_one_letter_code
_entity_poly.pdbx_strand_id
1 'polypeptide(L)'
;MDIRLVVFDLDGTLIGAPKAFSEVKEELRKRLLERGISEELIGDLTPMYETLIEISEKTGIPFDELHSIQVELETERMKDAFLFKGVRESLEFLREKGIRMAVVTRSSRDAALFALQKTGIADYFDVIVAREDVPPDQLKPNGGQIKRVLDALGVPPEKTLVVGDHGYDVIAAKNAGALSLLVTSHDAGRMSFSVEATPNFEIPTMEHFIPLMGRLLSSYVVVPAYNEEKTIGSVLTDLLRYFRREEIVVVNDGSKDRTEEIARSFGVHVLTHLVNRGLGGALGTGLAYAVRKGAKMILTFDADGQHLIGDALKVMKPVAEGKADFAVGSRLKGDTSQMPFIKKFGNFVLDFITALFARKYVSDSQSGLRCFSGECAAKIKITCDRYAVSSEIIIEAVKNGCRIVEVPIKAVYTEYSMRKGTNVLEGVKIALNLLFDKLR
;
A
#
# COMPACT_ATOMS: atom_id res chain seq x y z
N MET A 1 -2.36 10.54 0.12
CA MET A 1 -3.28 9.50 -0.39
C MET A 1 -4.69 9.80 0.10
N ASP A 2 -5.67 9.57 -0.76
CA ASP A 2 -7.11 9.80 -0.53
C ASP A 2 -7.77 8.60 0.17
N ILE A 3 -7.24 8.18 1.32
CA ILE A 3 -7.86 7.14 2.15
C ILE A 3 -9.05 7.76 2.88
N ARG A 4 -10.24 7.20 2.67
CA ARG A 4 -11.53 7.68 3.22
C ARG A 4 -12.22 6.66 4.12
N LEU A 5 -11.84 5.39 4.01
CA LEU A 5 -12.37 4.29 4.82
C LEU A 5 -11.22 3.39 5.28
N VAL A 6 -11.27 2.99 6.54
CA VAL A 6 -10.45 1.89 7.07
C VAL A 6 -11.37 0.76 7.52
N VAL A 7 -11.15 -0.43 6.98
CA VAL A 7 -11.87 -1.65 7.36
C VAL A 7 -10.92 -2.51 8.19
N PHE A 8 -11.29 -2.81 9.42
CA PHE A 8 -10.48 -3.61 10.32
C PHE A 8 -10.99 -5.04 10.39
N ASP A 9 -10.07 -6.01 10.41
CA ASP A 9 -10.33 -7.27 11.10
C ASP A 9 -10.48 -7.03 12.61
N LEU A 10 -11.25 -7.87 13.27
CA LEU A 10 -11.52 -7.72 14.69
C LEU A 10 -10.48 -8.47 15.54
N ASP A 11 -10.57 -9.79 15.51
CA ASP A 11 -9.70 -10.71 16.23
C ASP A 11 -8.27 -10.61 15.71
N GLY A 12 -7.26 -10.59 16.59
CA GLY A 12 -5.85 -10.56 16.17
C GLY A 12 -5.34 -9.21 15.66
N THR A 13 -6.26 -8.29 15.33
CA THR A 13 -5.94 -6.94 14.85
C THR A 13 -6.31 -5.85 15.86
N LEU A 14 -7.58 -5.79 16.28
CA LEU A 14 -8.06 -4.81 17.26
C LEU A 14 -8.10 -5.39 18.68
N ILE A 15 -8.56 -6.65 18.79
CA ILE A 15 -8.77 -7.32 20.07
C ILE A 15 -8.01 -8.65 20.14
N GLY A 16 -7.55 -8.97 21.35
CA GLY A 16 -7.07 -10.30 21.71
C GLY A 16 -7.98 -10.91 22.78
N ALA A 17 -7.86 -12.23 22.96
CA ALA A 17 -8.48 -12.94 24.08
C ALA A 17 -7.45 -13.91 24.68
N PRO A 18 -7.42 -14.09 26.03
CA PRO A 18 -6.47 -14.99 26.69
C PRO A 18 -6.62 -16.45 26.25
N LYS A 19 -7.86 -16.91 26.09
CA LYS A 19 -8.17 -18.26 25.65
C LYS A 19 -7.81 -18.42 24.17
N ALA A 20 -6.98 -19.42 23.85
CA ALA A 20 -6.54 -19.65 22.48
C ALA A 20 -7.70 -20.15 21.60
N PHE A 21 -7.63 -19.87 20.30
CA PHE A 21 -8.65 -20.33 19.34
C PHE A 21 -8.70 -21.86 19.24
N SER A 22 -7.55 -22.53 19.42
CA SER A 22 -7.48 -24.00 19.47
C SER A 22 -8.32 -24.58 20.62
N GLU A 23 -8.36 -23.92 21.78
CA GLU A 23 -9.19 -24.38 22.91
C GLU A 23 -10.69 -24.28 22.62
N VAL A 24 -11.11 -23.25 21.87
CA VAL A 24 -12.50 -23.13 21.40
C VAL A 24 -12.83 -24.28 20.45
N LYS A 25 -11.91 -24.61 19.54
CA LYS A 25 -12.07 -25.71 18.58
C LYS A 25 -12.15 -27.07 19.26
N GLU A 26 -11.29 -27.35 20.23
CA GLU A 26 -11.31 -28.61 20.99
C GLU A 26 -12.60 -28.76 21.82
N GLU A 27 -13.07 -27.67 22.44
CA GLU A 27 -14.34 -27.71 23.17
C GLU A 27 -15.54 -27.91 22.23
N LEU A 28 -15.54 -27.28 21.05
CA LEU A 28 -16.55 -27.53 20.03
C LEU A 28 -16.54 -28.99 19.58
N ARG A 29 -15.35 -29.54 19.27
CA ARG A 29 -15.16 -30.95 18.91
C ARG A 29 -15.75 -31.87 19.96
N LYS A 30 -15.45 -31.63 21.23
CA LYS A 30 -15.95 -32.41 22.36
C LYS A 30 -17.49 -32.38 22.43
N ARG A 31 -18.09 -31.19 22.36
CA ARG A 31 -19.57 -31.05 22.41
C ARG A 31 -20.27 -31.70 21.20
N LEU A 32 -19.64 -31.72 20.02
CA LEU A 32 -20.17 -32.42 18.85
C LEU A 32 -20.10 -33.95 19.02
N LEU A 33 -19.02 -34.48 19.59
CA LEU A 33 -18.87 -35.91 19.90
C LEU A 33 -19.90 -36.39 20.94
N GLU A 34 -20.13 -35.59 22.00
CA GLU A 34 -21.15 -35.88 23.02
C GLU A 34 -22.57 -35.94 22.45
N ARG A 35 -22.81 -35.28 21.32
CA ARG A 35 -24.07 -35.31 20.56
C ARG A 35 -24.15 -36.47 19.55
N GLY A 36 -23.15 -37.35 19.51
CA GLY A 36 -23.13 -38.54 18.67
C GLY A 36 -22.65 -38.30 17.24
N ILE A 37 -22.05 -37.14 16.92
CA ILE A 37 -21.44 -36.88 15.61
C ILE A 37 -20.08 -37.60 15.57
N SER A 38 -19.82 -38.38 14.53
CA SER A 38 -18.61 -39.19 14.44
C SER A 38 -17.35 -38.35 14.21
N GLU A 39 -16.19 -38.85 14.66
CA GLU A 39 -14.90 -38.19 14.42
C GLU A 39 -14.60 -37.99 12.93
N GLU A 40 -15.04 -38.92 12.08
CA GLU A 40 -14.88 -38.86 10.62
C GLU A 40 -15.60 -37.66 10.01
N LEU A 41 -16.79 -37.33 10.50
CA LEU A 41 -17.56 -36.17 10.03
C LEU A 41 -17.02 -34.85 10.58
N ILE A 42 -16.48 -34.86 11.80
CA ILE A 42 -15.93 -33.67 12.45
C ILE A 42 -14.60 -33.26 11.82
N GLY A 43 -13.75 -34.24 11.48
CA GLY A 43 -12.43 -33.99 10.91
C GLY A 43 -11.57 -33.12 11.83
N ASP A 44 -10.95 -32.08 11.24
CA ASP A 44 -10.08 -31.13 11.94
C ASP A 44 -10.78 -29.81 12.34
N LEU A 45 -12.08 -29.68 12.04
CA LEU A 45 -12.90 -28.48 12.24
C LEU A 45 -12.27 -27.19 11.69
N THR A 46 -11.61 -27.27 10.53
CA THR A 46 -10.92 -26.12 9.95
C THR A 46 -11.33 -25.92 8.48
N PRO A 47 -12.18 -24.90 8.17
CA PRO A 47 -12.78 -23.90 9.07
C PRO A 47 -14.05 -24.38 9.79
N MET A 48 -14.19 -24.06 11.09
CA MET A 48 -15.28 -24.55 11.95
C MET A 48 -16.68 -24.34 11.36
N TYR A 49 -17.00 -23.14 10.91
CA TYR A 49 -18.36 -22.78 10.48
C TYR A 49 -18.80 -23.56 9.25
N GLU A 50 -17.95 -23.60 8.22
CA GLU A 50 -18.18 -24.37 7.01
C GLU A 50 -18.29 -25.88 7.32
N THR A 51 -17.45 -26.41 8.24
CA THR A 51 -17.58 -27.80 8.69
C THR A 51 -18.93 -28.07 9.37
N LEU A 52 -19.46 -27.14 10.17
CA LEU A 52 -20.79 -27.30 10.78
C LEU A 52 -21.92 -27.35 9.73
N ILE A 53 -21.79 -26.62 8.62
CA ILE A 53 -22.75 -26.70 7.50
C ILE A 53 -22.71 -28.12 6.91
N GLU A 54 -21.53 -28.64 6.61
CA GLU A 54 -21.37 -29.99 6.06
C GLU A 54 -21.91 -31.08 7.00
N ILE A 55 -21.68 -30.94 8.31
CA ILE A 55 -22.20 -31.87 9.32
C ILE A 55 -23.74 -31.81 9.31
N SER A 56 -24.32 -30.62 9.27
CA SER A 56 -25.78 -30.45 9.22
C SER A 56 -26.37 -31.15 7.98
N GLU A 57 -25.78 -30.94 6.80
CA GLU A 57 -26.23 -31.56 5.55
C GLU A 57 -26.14 -33.09 5.57
N LYS A 58 -25.07 -33.65 6.15
CA LYS A 58 -24.84 -35.11 6.19
C LYS A 58 -25.64 -35.83 7.26
N THR A 59 -25.91 -35.17 8.39
CA THR A 59 -26.58 -35.80 9.56
C THR A 59 -28.07 -35.49 9.64
N GLY A 60 -28.53 -34.41 8.99
CA GLY A 60 -29.87 -33.88 9.13
C GLY A 60 -30.10 -33.10 10.44
N ILE A 61 -29.08 -32.96 11.30
CA ILE A 61 -29.15 -32.10 12.49
C ILE A 61 -29.27 -30.64 12.01
N PRO A 62 -30.22 -29.84 12.53
CA PRO A 62 -30.38 -28.45 12.12
C PRO A 62 -29.09 -27.64 12.31
N PHE A 63 -28.69 -26.87 11.28
CA PHE A 63 -27.47 -26.06 11.32
C PHE A 63 -27.45 -25.09 12.51
N ASP A 64 -28.57 -24.42 12.78
CA ASP A 64 -28.70 -23.46 13.88
C ASP A 64 -28.39 -24.10 15.25
N GLU A 65 -28.72 -25.38 15.42
CA GLU A 65 -28.42 -26.12 16.65
C GLU A 65 -26.91 -26.31 16.83
N LEU A 66 -26.19 -26.69 15.77
CA LEU A 66 -24.74 -26.85 15.79
C LEU A 66 -24.04 -25.50 15.94
N HIS A 67 -24.50 -24.51 15.18
CA HIS A 67 -23.93 -23.17 15.14
C HIS A 67 -24.08 -22.45 16.48
N SER A 68 -25.20 -22.62 17.18
CA SER A 68 -25.41 -22.03 18.51
C SER A 68 -24.33 -22.41 19.52
N ILE A 69 -23.80 -23.64 19.45
CA ILE A 69 -22.71 -24.11 20.31
C ILE A 69 -21.43 -23.33 20.01
N GLN A 70 -21.12 -23.14 18.72
CA GLN A 70 -19.97 -22.34 18.31
C GLN A 70 -20.11 -20.88 18.77
N VAL A 71 -21.29 -20.27 18.60
CA VAL A 71 -21.56 -18.89 19.04
C VAL A 71 -21.39 -18.73 20.55
N GLU A 72 -21.89 -19.69 21.35
CA GLU A 72 -21.73 -19.69 22.81
C GLU A 72 -20.25 -19.69 23.20
N LEU A 73 -19.46 -20.58 22.61
CA LEU A 73 -18.02 -20.71 22.90
C LEU A 73 -17.22 -19.49 22.42
N GLU A 74 -17.53 -18.95 21.25
CA GLU A 74 -16.93 -17.71 20.73
C GLU A 74 -17.25 -16.52 21.65
N THR A 75 -18.50 -16.38 22.09
CA THR A 75 -18.94 -15.30 22.98
C THR A 75 -18.33 -15.43 24.37
N GLU A 76 -18.24 -16.66 24.91
CA GLU A 76 -17.59 -16.92 26.19
C GLU A 76 -16.11 -16.53 26.15
N ARG A 77 -15.40 -16.87 25.07
CA ARG A 77 -14.01 -16.45 24.85
C ARG A 77 -13.85 -14.92 24.91
N MET A 78 -14.85 -14.16 24.47
CA MET A 78 -14.80 -12.69 24.45
C MET A 78 -15.03 -12.02 25.81
N LYS A 79 -15.44 -12.76 26.85
CA LYS A 79 -15.66 -12.19 28.21
C LYS A 79 -14.42 -11.49 28.77
N ASP A 80 -13.25 -12.03 28.45
CA ASP A 80 -11.94 -11.54 28.87
C ASP A 80 -11.16 -10.89 27.72
N ALA A 81 -11.85 -10.44 26.67
CA ALA A 81 -11.23 -9.76 25.55
C ALA A 81 -10.54 -8.45 26.00
N PHE A 82 -9.38 -8.18 25.41
CA PHE A 82 -8.60 -6.96 25.64
C PHE A 82 -8.25 -6.27 24.33
N LEU A 83 -8.01 -4.96 24.39
CA LEU A 83 -7.52 -4.20 23.25
C LEU A 83 -6.01 -4.33 23.11
N PHE A 84 -5.53 -4.50 21.89
CA PHE A 84 -4.10 -4.36 21.62
C PHE A 84 -3.64 -2.91 21.82
N LYS A 85 -2.37 -2.75 22.19
CA LYS A 85 -1.76 -1.44 22.40
C LYS A 85 -1.75 -0.62 21.11
N GLY A 86 -2.09 0.66 21.20
CA GLY A 86 -2.15 1.58 20.06
C GLY A 86 -3.48 1.55 19.30
N VAL A 87 -4.40 0.63 19.60
CA VAL A 87 -5.69 0.53 18.91
C VAL A 87 -6.57 1.75 19.20
N ARG A 88 -6.75 2.11 20.47
CA ARG A 88 -7.64 3.23 20.84
C ARG A 88 -7.15 4.55 20.23
N GLU A 89 -5.86 4.81 20.34
CA GLU A 89 -5.20 5.98 19.76
C GLU A 89 -5.35 6.00 18.22
N SER A 90 -5.27 4.83 17.57
CA SER A 90 -5.45 4.71 16.12
C SER A 90 -6.88 5.02 15.68
N LEU A 91 -7.88 4.52 16.41
CA LEU A 91 -9.30 4.80 16.12
C LEU A 91 -9.63 6.28 16.36
N GLU A 92 -9.11 6.87 17.43
CA GLU A 92 -9.24 8.31 17.72
C GLU A 92 -8.61 9.16 16.62
N PHE A 93 -7.40 8.82 16.20
CA PHE A 93 -6.71 9.49 15.09
C PHE A 93 -7.53 9.46 13.79
N LEU A 94 -8.13 8.31 13.44
CA LEU A 94 -8.97 8.21 12.24
C LEU A 94 -10.23 9.06 12.34
N ARG A 95 -10.90 9.06 13.50
CA ARG A 95 -12.07 9.89 13.78
C ARG A 95 -11.75 11.38 13.66
N GLU A 96 -10.63 11.84 14.21
CA GLU A 96 -10.17 13.24 14.09
C GLU A 96 -9.86 13.63 12.64
N LYS A 97 -9.45 12.68 11.80
CA LYS A 97 -9.24 12.88 10.36
C LYS A 97 -10.52 12.78 9.54
N GLY A 98 -11.66 12.47 10.15
CA GLY A 98 -12.93 12.26 9.45
C GLY A 98 -12.91 11.04 8.53
N ILE A 99 -12.05 10.05 8.82
CA ILE A 99 -11.96 8.80 8.07
C ILE A 99 -12.98 7.83 8.66
N ARG A 100 -13.84 7.28 7.79
CA ARG A 100 -14.86 6.31 8.17
C ARG A 100 -14.22 5.00 8.57
N MET A 101 -14.88 4.25 9.45
CA MET A 101 -14.34 3.02 10.00
C MET A 101 -15.39 1.91 9.98
N ALA A 102 -14.95 0.70 9.65
CA ALA A 102 -15.80 -0.48 9.67
C ALA A 102 -15.05 -1.69 10.21
N VAL A 103 -15.80 -2.70 10.65
CA VAL A 103 -15.27 -4.00 11.08
C VAL A 103 -15.76 -5.10 10.14
N VAL A 104 -14.85 -6.00 9.76
CA VAL A 104 -15.14 -7.25 9.05
C VAL A 104 -14.51 -8.41 9.81
N THR A 105 -15.30 -9.35 10.31
CA THR A 105 -14.80 -10.51 11.07
C THR A 105 -15.42 -11.82 10.62
N ARG A 106 -14.69 -12.92 10.80
CA ARG A 106 -15.22 -14.30 10.66
C ARG A 106 -15.84 -14.84 11.95
N SER A 107 -15.80 -14.07 13.03
CA SER A 107 -16.52 -14.37 14.29
C SER A 107 -18.02 -14.14 14.11
N SER A 108 -18.82 -14.78 14.97
CA SER A 108 -20.26 -14.51 15.03
C SER A 108 -20.57 -13.05 15.33
N ARG A 109 -21.71 -12.59 14.83
CA ARG A 109 -22.25 -11.26 15.15
C ARG A 109 -22.34 -11.00 16.64
N ASP A 110 -22.84 -11.96 17.41
CA ASP A 110 -23.00 -11.82 18.86
C ASP A 110 -21.64 -11.68 19.57
N ALA A 111 -20.68 -12.55 19.26
CA ALA A 111 -19.34 -12.46 19.82
C ALA A 111 -18.63 -11.15 19.43
N ALA A 112 -18.78 -10.71 18.17
CA ALA A 112 -18.18 -9.47 17.68
C ALA A 112 -18.75 -8.23 18.38
N LEU A 113 -20.08 -8.12 18.47
CA LEU A 113 -20.75 -7.01 19.16
C LEU A 113 -20.43 -7.01 20.65
N PHE A 114 -20.44 -8.18 21.29
CA PHE A 114 -20.06 -8.32 22.69
C PHE A 114 -18.64 -7.81 22.93
N ALA A 115 -17.67 -8.23 22.11
CA ALA A 115 -16.28 -7.82 22.26
C ALA A 115 -16.08 -6.31 22.04
N LEU A 116 -16.73 -5.72 21.04
CA LEU A 116 -16.67 -4.28 20.75
C LEU A 116 -17.26 -3.43 21.89
N GLN A 117 -18.38 -3.89 22.49
CA GLN A 117 -18.99 -3.23 23.64
C GLN A 117 -18.11 -3.36 24.89
N LYS A 118 -17.64 -4.58 25.18
CA LYS A 118 -16.78 -4.89 26.33
C LYS A 118 -15.50 -4.04 26.33
N THR A 119 -14.91 -3.85 25.16
CA THR A 119 -13.68 -3.06 24.98
C THR A 119 -13.94 -1.56 24.79
N GLY A 120 -15.20 -1.13 24.69
CA GLY A 120 -15.58 0.27 24.59
C GLY A 120 -15.08 0.94 23.32
N ILE A 121 -15.15 0.23 22.18
CA ILE A 121 -14.81 0.75 20.86
C ILE A 121 -15.94 0.62 19.82
N ALA A 122 -17.11 0.12 20.20
CA ALA A 122 -18.24 -0.05 19.29
C ALA A 122 -18.62 1.24 18.54
N ASP A 123 -18.64 2.37 19.24
CA ASP A 123 -19.08 3.67 18.70
C ASP A 123 -18.12 4.30 17.67
N TYR A 124 -16.97 3.68 17.41
CA TYR A 124 -16.06 4.15 16.36
C TYR A 124 -16.48 3.68 14.95
N PHE A 125 -17.29 2.63 14.84
CA PHE A 125 -17.52 1.95 13.57
C PHE A 125 -18.89 2.30 12.98
N ASP A 126 -18.89 2.76 11.72
CA ASP A 126 -20.09 3.03 10.95
C ASP A 126 -20.85 1.74 10.59
N VAL A 127 -20.10 0.66 10.32
CA VAL A 127 -20.62 -0.63 9.84
C VAL A 127 -19.83 -1.78 10.46
N ILE A 128 -20.54 -2.82 10.89
CA ILE A 128 -19.96 -4.07 11.38
C ILE A 128 -20.55 -5.21 10.56
N VAL A 129 -19.69 -5.93 9.83
CA VAL A 129 -20.03 -7.11 9.03
C VAL A 129 -19.36 -8.33 9.65
N ALA A 130 -20.17 -9.14 10.32
CA ALA A 130 -19.81 -10.42 10.87
C ALA A 130 -19.97 -11.55 9.84
N ARG A 131 -19.73 -12.78 10.28
CA ARG A 131 -19.81 -13.98 9.45
C ARG A 131 -21.20 -14.20 8.85
N GLU A 132 -22.25 -13.98 9.63
CA GLU A 132 -23.63 -14.30 9.24
C GLU A 132 -24.22 -13.30 8.23
N ASP A 133 -23.54 -12.18 7.96
CA ASP A 133 -24.05 -11.11 7.09
C ASP A 133 -23.82 -11.34 5.59
N VAL A 134 -23.06 -12.39 5.25
CA VAL A 134 -22.80 -12.80 3.87
C VAL A 134 -22.86 -14.33 3.75
N PRO A 135 -23.16 -14.86 2.55
CA PRO A 135 -23.03 -16.29 2.28
C PRO A 135 -21.62 -16.85 2.59
N PRO A 136 -21.48 -18.14 2.91
CA PRO A 136 -20.18 -18.75 3.26
C PRO A 136 -19.11 -18.57 2.17
N ASP A 137 -19.48 -18.69 0.90
CA ASP A 137 -18.59 -18.49 -0.26
C ASP A 137 -18.14 -17.04 -0.45
N GLN A 138 -18.70 -16.09 0.32
CA GLN A 138 -18.35 -14.67 0.29
C GLN A 138 -17.50 -14.22 1.50
N LEU A 139 -17.28 -15.09 2.49
CA LEU A 139 -16.42 -14.81 3.64
C LEU A 139 -14.97 -14.57 3.22
N LYS A 140 -14.19 -13.90 4.06
CA LYS A 140 -12.73 -13.81 3.89
C LYS A 140 -12.17 -15.24 3.68
N PRO A 141 -11.39 -15.51 2.62
CA PRO A 141 -10.65 -14.56 1.78
C PRO A 141 -11.35 -14.01 0.51
N ASN A 142 -12.62 -14.33 0.23
CA ASN A 142 -13.29 -13.97 -1.04
C ASN A 142 -13.74 -12.51 -1.16
N GLY A 143 -13.70 -11.75 -0.06
CA GLY A 143 -13.87 -10.29 -0.06
C GLY A 143 -15.32 -9.78 -0.08
N GLY A 144 -16.32 -10.67 -0.03
CA GLY A 144 -17.74 -10.27 -0.03
C GLY A 144 -18.14 -9.43 1.18
N GLN A 145 -17.59 -9.73 2.36
CA GLN A 145 -17.79 -8.90 3.56
C GLN A 145 -17.29 -7.45 3.35
N ILE A 146 -16.15 -7.28 2.70
CA ILE A 146 -15.59 -5.96 2.40
C ILE A 146 -16.47 -5.24 1.36
N LYS A 147 -16.91 -5.94 0.30
CA LYS A 147 -17.83 -5.36 -0.70
C LYS A 147 -19.12 -4.85 -0.06
N ARG A 148 -19.71 -5.61 0.88
CA ARG A 148 -20.88 -5.17 1.65
C ARG A 148 -20.62 -3.87 2.42
N VAL A 149 -19.45 -3.70 3.02
CA VAL A 149 -19.06 -2.43 3.67
C VAL A 149 -18.94 -1.31 2.65
N LEU A 150 -18.27 -1.53 1.52
CA LEU A 150 -18.09 -0.52 0.47
C LEU A 150 -19.44 -0.03 -0.07
N ASP A 151 -20.36 -0.95 -0.34
CA ASP A 151 -21.72 -0.64 -0.81
C ASP A 151 -22.52 0.14 0.22
N ALA A 152 -22.46 -0.27 1.50
CA ALA A 152 -23.14 0.42 2.59
C ALA A 152 -22.65 1.86 2.82
N LEU A 153 -21.35 2.11 2.59
CA LEU A 153 -20.74 3.40 2.86
C LEU A 153 -20.53 4.28 1.62
N GLY A 154 -20.74 3.74 0.41
CA GLY A 154 -20.54 4.44 -0.85
C GLY A 154 -19.08 4.88 -1.09
N VAL A 155 -18.11 4.12 -0.56
CA VAL A 155 -16.68 4.45 -0.68
C VAL A 155 -16.03 3.58 -1.75
N PRO A 156 -15.30 4.16 -2.73
CA PRO A 156 -14.56 3.38 -3.73
C PRO A 156 -13.47 2.50 -3.10
N PRO A 157 -13.23 1.29 -3.62
CA PRO A 157 -12.24 0.38 -3.05
C PRO A 157 -10.82 0.96 -3.01
N GLU A 158 -10.42 1.76 -4.00
CA GLU A 158 -9.08 2.37 -4.06
C GLU A 158 -8.83 3.41 -2.95
N LYS A 159 -9.90 3.86 -2.30
CA LYS A 159 -9.90 4.81 -1.18
C LYS A 159 -10.09 4.11 0.17
N THR A 160 -10.02 2.78 0.17
CA THR A 160 -10.23 1.92 1.32
C THR A 160 -8.94 1.19 1.68
N LEU A 161 -8.58 1.24 2.97
CA LEU A 161 -7.49 0.45 3.54
C LEU A 161 -8.07 -0.65 4.43
N VAL A 162 -7.76 -1.90 4.13
CA VAL A 162 -8.12 -3.06 4.94
C VAL A 162 -6.95 -3.42 5.84
N VAL A 163 -7.18 -3.52 7.14
CA VAL A 163 -6.16 -3.80 8.16
C VAL A 163 -6.49 -5.14 8.80
N GLY A 164 -5.54 -6.07 8.78
CA GLY A 164 -5.70 -7.40 9.37
C GLY A 164 -4.36 -7.98 9.80
N ASP A 165 -4.38 -9.06 10.57
CA ASP A 165 -3.18 -9.80 11.01
C ASP A 165 -2.97 -11.11 10.23
N HIS A 166 -3.92 -11.49 9.37
CA HIS A 166 -3.84 -12.72 8.60
C HIS A 166 -3.76 -12.47 7.08
N GLY A 167 -3.16 -13.41 6.35
CA GLY A 167 -3.12 -13.38 4.88
C GLY A 167 -4.51 -13.40 4.22
N TYR A 168 -5.55 -13.82 4.95
CA TYR A 168 -6.94 -13.82 4.46
C TYR A 168 -7.47 -12.40 4.31
N ASP A 169 -7.08 -11.48 5.18
CA ASP A 169 -7.46 -10.07 5.08
C ASP A 169 -6.81 -9.42 3.87
N VAL A 170 -5.54 -9.76 3.62
CA VAL A 170 -4.78 -9.28 2.46
C VAL A 170 -5.42 -9.75 1.15
N ILE A 171 -5.81 -11.02 1.07
CA ILE A 171 -6.48 -11.56 -0.12
C ILE A 171 -7.88 -10.98 -0.28
N ALA A 172 -8.64 -10.88 0.81
CA ALA A 172 -9.98 -10.30 0.78
C ALA A 172 -9.95 -8.84 0.30
N ALA A 173 -8.99 -8.05 0.78
CA ALA A 173 -8.75 -6.68 0.33
C ALA A 173 -8.46 -6.63 -1.17
N LYS A 174 -7.54 -7.48 -1.65
CA LYS A 174 -7.19 -7.57 -3.07
C LYS A 174 -8.39 -7.96 -3.93
N ASN A 175 -9.20 -8.93 -3.50
CA ASN A 175 -10.42 -9.37 -4.19
C ASN A 175 -11.51 -8.29 -4.20
N ALA A 176 -11.50 -7.38 -3.23
CA ALA A 176 -12.35 -6.19 -3.20
C ALA A 176 -11.76 -4.99 -3.97
N GLY A 177 -10.51 -5.08 -4.46
CA GLY A 177 -9.80 -3.97 -5.11
C GLY A 177 -9.26 -2.91 -4.14
N ALA A 178 -9.28 -3.19 -2.84
CA ALA A 178 -8.84 -2.27 -1.78
C ALA A 178 -7.35 -2.41 -1.47
N LEU A 179 -6.79 -1.40 -0.79
CA LEU A 179 -5.44 -1.46 -0.24
C LEU A 179 -5.42 -2.37 1.01
N SER A 180 -4.29 -3.03 1.27
CA SER A 180 -4.10 -3.87 2.46
C SER A 180 -2.93 -3.45 3.34
N LEU A 181 -3.14 -3.53 4.65
CA LEU A 181 -2.14 -3.34 5.69
C LEU A 181 -2.13 -4.58 6.60
N LEU A 182 -0.99 -5.28 6.64
CA LEU A 182 -0.82 -6.46 7.49
C LEU A 182 -0.14 -6.09 8.81
N VAL A 183 -0.71 -6.54 9.93
CA VAL A 183 -0.10 -6.45 11.27
C VAL A 183 0.68 -7.75 11.53
N THR A 184 2.00 -7.67 11.70
CA THR A 184 2.86 -8.86 11.58
C THR A 184 3.27 -9.53 12.90
N SER A 185 3.11 -8.88 14.05
CA SER A 185 3.65 -9.36 15.34
C SER A 185 2.69 -10.23 16.17
N HIS A 186 1.42 -10.33 15.78
CA HIS A 186 0.50 -11.21 16.48
C HIS A 186 0.70 -12.64 15.97
N ASP A 187 1.43 -13.44 16.77
CA ASP A 187 1.77 -14.84 16.49
C ASP A 187 0.54 -15.74 16.21
N ALA A 188 -0.66 -15.28 16.53
CA ALA A 188 -1.91 -15.98 16.26
C ALA A 188 -2.12 -16.30 14.76
N GLY A 189 -1.57 -15.48 13.85
CA GLY A 189 -1.82 -15.61 12.41
C GLY A 189 -0.82 -16.49 11.63
N ARG A 190 0.32 -16.87 12.20
CA ARG A 190 1.32 -17.68 11.45
C ARG A 190 1.07 -19.18 11.50
N MET A 191 0.26 -19.66 12.43
CA MET A 191 0.19 -21.10 12.73
C MET A 191 -0.96 -21.88 12.08
N SER A 192 -1.94 -21.26 11.42
CA SER A 192 -3.04 -22.03 10.81
C SER A 192 -3.08 -22.03 9.28
N PHE A 193 -2.63 -20.99 8.58
CA PHE A 193 -2.47 -21.04 7.12
C PHE A 193 -1.37 -20.06 6.70
N SER A 194 -0.19 -20.55 6.30
CA SER A 194 0.82 -19.71 5.65
C SER A 194 0.35 -19.37 4.23
N VAL A 195 -0.69 -18.55 4.11
CA VAL A 195 -1.11 -18.04 2.82
C VAL A 195 -0.17 -16.92 2.44
N GLU A 196 0.73 -17.22 1.50
CA GLU A 196 1.60 -16.21 0.91
C GLU A 196 0.74 -15.17 0.19
N ALA A 197 0.55 -14.03 0.84
CA ALA A 197 -0.10 -12.86 0.27
C ALA A 197 0.83 -11.66 0.46
N THR A 198 1.01 -10.86 -0.60
CA THR A 198 1.82 -9.64 -0.53
C THR A 198 0.93 -8.45 -0.24
N PRO A 199 0.96 -7.88 0.99
CA PRO A 199 0.18 -6.71 1.31
C PRO A 199 0.79 -5.43 0.72
N ASN A 200 -0.02 -4.38 0.57
CA ASN A 200 0.49 -3.07 0.15
C ASN A 200 1.42 -2.47 1.21
N PHE A 201 1.12 -2.69 2.48
CA PHE A 201 1.88 -2.18 3.62
C PHE A 201 1.91 -3.20 4.77
N GLU A 202 2.91 -3.08 5.63
CA GLU A 202 3.08 -3.90 6.85
C GLU A 202 3.47 -3.04 8.04
N ILE A 203 2.91 -3.36 9.20
CA ILE A 203 3.34 -2.80 10.48
C ILE A 203 3.55 -3.92 11.50
N PRO A 204 4.50 -3.77 12.44
CA PRO A 204 4.66 -4.75 13.51
C PRO A 204 3.41 -4.85 14.37
N THR A 205 2.96 -3.71 14.91
CA THR A 205 1.83 -3.59 15.86
C THR A 205 0.99 -2.36 15.50
N MET A 206 -0.21 -2.27 16.07
CA MET A 206 -1.07 -1.09 15.92
C MET A 206 -0.45 0.21 16.46
N GLU A 207 0.56 0.16 17.32
CA GLU A 207 1.33 1.36 17.72
C GLU A 207 2.02 2.06 16.52
N HIS A 208 2.30 1.31 15.45
CA HIS A 208 2.96 1.82 14.25
C HIS A 208 1.96 2.30 13.19
N PHE A 209 0.66 2.15 13.43
CA PHE A 209 -0.40 2.53 12.50
C PHE A 209 -0.42 4.05 12.25
N ILE A 210 -0.42 4.86 13.32
CA ILE A 210 -0.47 6.33 13.20
C ILE A 210 0.75 6.90 12.44
N PRO A 211 2.01 6.51 12.72
CA PRO A 211 3.15 6.93 11.91
C PRO A 211 3.00 6.61 10.42
N LEU A 212 2.54 5.39 10.09
CA LEU A 212 2.32 4.97 8.70
C LEU A 212 1.23 5.79 8.04
N MET A 213 0.05 5.90 8.68
CA MET A 213 -1.06 6.72 8.18
C MET A 213 -0.68 8.18 8.04
N GLY A 214 0.12 8.72 8.96
CA GLY A 214 0.64 10.07 8.88
C GLY A 214 1.45 10.32 7.61
N ARG A 215 2.28 9.36 7.18
CA ARG A 215 3.03 9.44 5.90
C ARG A 215 2.11 9.28 4.70
N LEU A 216 1.17 8.34 4.73
CA LEU A 216 0.23 8.09 3.63
C LEU A 216 -0.73 9.26 3.40
N LEU A 217 -1.25 9.88 4.45
CA LEU A 217 -2.19 11.01 4.37
C LEU A 217 -1.51 12.36 4.06
N SER A 218 -0.19 12.43 4.16
CA SER A 218 0.62 13.61 3.79
C SER A 218 1.65 13.23 2.71
N SER A 219 1.16 12.54 1.68
CA SER A 219 1.97 12.14 0.53
C SER A 219 1.70 13.04 -0.67
N TYR A 220 2.75 13.44 -1.37
CA TYR A 220 2.66 14.23 -2.60
C TYR A 220 3.20 13.45 -3.79
N VAL A 221 2.63 13.65 -4.97
CA VAL A 221 3.12 13.09 -6.23
C VAL A 221 3.61 14.23 -7.11
N VAL A 222 4.89 14.23 -7.43
CA VAL A 222 5.53 15.18 -8.34
C VAL A 222 5.58 14.56 -9.73
N VAL A 223 4.94 15.22 -10.69
CA VAL A 223 4.81 14.77 -12.07
C VAL A 223 5.52 15.78 -12.99
N PRO A 224 6.81 15.58 -13.33
CA PRO A 224 7.48 16.43 -14.31
C PRO A 224 6.90 16.16 -15.70
N ALA A 225 6.58 17.22 -16.44
CA ALA A 225 5.93 17.11 -17.76
C ALA A 225 6.52 18.11 -18.77
N TYR A 226 6.86 17.62 -19.97
CA TYR A 226 7.26 18.44 -21.11
C TYR A 226 6.78 17.81 -22.42
N ASN A 227 5.81 18.46 -23.07
CA ASN A 227 5.15 17.98 -24.28
C ASN A 227 4.59 16.55 -24.14
N GLU A 228 3.69 16.35 -23.18
CA GLU A 228 3.02 15.08 -22.85
C GLU A 228 1.49 15.16 -22.96
N GLU A 229 0.96 15.98 -23.87
CA GLU A 229 -0.49 16.14 -24.07
C GLU A 229 -1.25 14.81 -24.31
N LYS A 230 -0.55 13.82 -24.87
CA LYS A 230 -1.13 12.51 -25.22
C LYS A 230 -1.30 11.56 -24.04
N THR A 231 -0.51 11.73 -22.98
CA THR A 231 -0.38 10.76 -21.88
C THR A 231 -0.71 11.35 -20.52
N ILE A 232 -0.53 12.66 -20.32
CA ILE A 232 -0.74 13.30 -19.02
C ILE A 232 -2.17 13.09 -18.48
N GLY A 233 -3.17 13.07 -19.35
CA GLY A 233 -4.57 12.85 -18.94
C GLY A 233 -4.82 11.47 -18.34
N SER A 234 -4.29 10.40 -18.94
CA SER A 234 -4.43 9.04 -18.40
C SER A 234 -3.62 8.87 -17.11
N VAL A 235 -2.40 9.43 -17.06
CA VAL A 235 -1.56 9.41 -15.86
C VAL A 235 -2.27 10.08 -14.68
N LEU A 236 -2.86 11.27 -14.88
CA LEU A 236 -3.59 11.97 -13.82
C LEU A 236 -4.86 11.22 -13.42
N THR A 237 -5.58 10.59 -14.37
CA THR A 237 -6.75 9.76 -14.07
C THR A 237 -6.38 8.61 -13.13
N ASP A 238 -5.28 7.91 -13.40
CA ASP A 238 -4.82 6.80 -12.57
C ASP A 238 -4.34 7.26 -11.19
N LEU A 239 -3.60 8.37 -11.12
CA LEU A 239 -3.15 8.94 -9.84
C LEU A 239 -4.34 9.36 -8.96
N LEU A 240 -5.38 9.97 -9.54
CA LEU A 240 -6.55 10.46 -8.79
C LEU A 240 -7.44 9.37 -8.21
N ARG A 241 -7.23 8.09 -8.56
CA ARG A 241 -7.85 6.96 -7.87
C ARG A 241 -7.37 6.83 -6.43
N TYR A 242 -6.10 7.18 -6.17
CA TYR A 242 -5.42 6.95 -4.89
C TYR A 242 -4.96 8.24 -4.18
N PHE A 243 -4.83 9.36 -4.88
CA PHE A 243 -4.36 10.63 -4.33
C PHE A 243 -5.42 11.72 -4.51
N ARG A 244 -5.42 12.68 -3.58
CA ARG A 244 -6.27 13.87 -3.69
C ARG A 244 -5.68 14.82 -4.73
N ARG A 245 -6.48 15.72 -5.27
CA ARG A 245 -6.03 16.70 -6.27
C ARG A 245 -4.91 17.60 -5.72
N GLU A 246 -5.01 17.95 -4.45
CA GLU A 246 -4.07 18.81 -3.73
C GLU A 246 -2.72 18.12 -3.47
N GLU A 247 -2.69 16.79 -3.57
CA GLU A 247 -1.49 15.97 -3.37
C GLU A 247 -0.71 15.77 -4.68
N ILE A 248 -1.30 16.08 -5.83
CA ILE A 248 -0.65 15.92 -7.15
C ILE A 248 -0.14 17.27 -7.64
N VAL A 249 1.14 17.31 -8.00
CA VAL A 249 1.85 18.50 -8.47
C VAL A 249 2.47 18.20 -9.81
N VAL A 250 1.86 18.71 -10.88
CA VAL A 250 2.42 18.69 -12.21
C VAL A 250 3.39 19.86 -12.36
N VAL A 251 4.61 19.59 -12.81
CA VAL A 251 5.58 20.62 -13.14
C VAL A 251 5.68 20.70 -14.66
N ASN A 252 4.96 21.65 -15.26
CA ASN A 252 5.03 21.93 -16.69
C ASN A 252 6.34 22.66 -17.01
N ASP A 253 7.30 21.97 -17.62
CA ASP A 253 8.63 22.50 -17.93
C ASP A 253 8.67 23.27 -19.27
N GLY A 254 7.75 24.22 -19.44
CA GLY A 254 7.66 25.07 -20.63
C GLY A 254 7.16 24.35 -21.89
N SER A 255 6.17 23.46 -21.76
CA SER A 255 5.57 22.76 -22.90
C SER A 255 5.00 23.71 -23.95
N LYS A 256 5.05 23.30 -25.22
CA LYS A 256 4.50 24.03 -26.38
C LYS A 256 3.17 23.46 -26.88
N ASP A 257 2.75 22.35 -26.30
CA ASP A 257 1.52 21.62 -26.62
C ASP A 257 0.45 21.85 -25.54
N ARG A 258 -0.63 21.05 -25.55
CA ARG A 258 -1.75 21.21 -24.60
C ARG A 258 -1.49 20.59 -23.22
N THR A 259 -0.26 20.21 -22.87
CA THR A 259 0.05 19.53 -21.59
C THR A 259 -0.46 20.31 -20.37
N GLU A 260 -0.19 21.62 -20.31
CA GLU A 260 -0.63 22.45 -19.18
C GLU A 260 -2.14 22.59 -19.09
N GLU A 261 -2.78 22.85 -20.24
CA GLU A 261 -4.25 22.97 -20.34
C GLU A 261 -4.92 21.69 -19.82
N ILE A 262 -4.46 20.54 -20.30
CA ILE A 262 -4.98 19.24 -19.88
C ILE A 262 -4.76 19.05 -18.38
N ALA A 263 -3.54 19.23 -17.88
CA ALA A 263 -3.24 19.07 -16.45
C ALA A 263 -4.11 19.97 -15.56
N ARG A 264 -4.30 21.24 -15.93
CA ARG A 264 -5.16 22.17 -15.19
C ARG A 264 -6.63 21.74 -15.18
N SER A 265 -7.12 21.11 -16.25
CA SER A 265 -8.52 20.64 -16.31
C SER A 265 -8.84 19.54 -15.29
N PHE A 266 -7.84 18.80 -14.78
CA PHE A 266 -8.01 17.83 -13.70
C PHE A 266 -8.11 18.47 -12.30
N GLY A 267 -7.82 19.77 -12.17
CA GLY A 267 -7.85 20.50 -10.91
C GLY A 267 -6.68 20.22 -9.97
N VAL A 268 -5.59 19.63 -10.46
CA VAL A 268 -4.35 19.39 -9.70
C VAL A 268 -3.50 20.66 -9.64
N HIS A 269 -2.48 20.68 -8.78
CA HIS A 269 -1.52 21.79 -8.78
C HIS A 269 -0.65 21.74 -10.03
N VAL A 270 -0.50 22.87 -10.73
CA VAL A 270 0.36 22.99 -11.91
C VAL A 270 1.35 24.15 -11.71
N LEU A 271 2.64 23.81 -11.65
CA LEU A 271 3.76 24.74 -11.58
C LEU A 271 4.37 24.86 -12.98
N THR A 272 4.43 26.07 -13.53
CA THR A 272 4.91 26.29 -14.90
C THR A 272 6.27 26.98 -14.89
N HIS A 273 7.24 26.41 -15.62
CA HIS A 273 8.46 27.11 -15.97
C HIS A 273 8.26 27.88 -17.28
N LEU A 274 8.72 29.15 -17.31
CA LEU A 274 8.65 30.00 -18.49
C LEU A 274 9.56 29.52 -19.63
N VAL A 275 10.63 28.81 -19.29
CA VAL A 275 11.58 28.19 -20.21
C VAL A 275 11.80 26.75 -19.78
N ASN A 276 12.05 25.84 -20.73
CA ASN A 276 12.40 24.47 -20.42
C ASN A 276 13.73 24.44 -19.63
N ARG A 277 13.67 23.98 -18.39
CA ARG A 277 14.80 23.85 -17.48
C ARG A 277 15.34 22.42 -17.43
N GLY A 278 14.69 21.47 -18.08
CA GLY A 278 15.01 20.06 -18.06
C GLY A 278 14.42 19.34 -16.84
N LEU A 279 14.52 18.00 -16.87
CA LEU A 279 13.98 17.11 -15.83
C LEU A 279 14.46 17.48 -14.42
N GLY A 280 15.72 17.88 -14.27
CA GLY A 280 16.28 18.23 -12.97
C GLY A 280 15.70 19.53 -12.42
N GLY A 281 15.53 20.54 -13.27
CA GLY A 281 14.81 21.76 -12.91
C GLY A 281 13.37 21.48 -12.50
N ALA A 282 12.65 20.64 -13.25
CA ALA A 282 11.26 20.27 -12.96
C ALA A 282 11.13 19.50 -11.63
N LEU A 283 11.98 18.49 -11.41
CA LEU A 283 12.03 17.73 -10.16
C LEU A 283 12.39 18.62 -8.97
N GLY A 284 13.37 19.50 -9.11
CA GLY A 284 13.77 20.45 -8.07
C GLY A 284 12.63 21.37 -7.65
N THR A 285 11.90 21.94 -8.61
CA THR A 285 10.72 22.77 -8.33
C THR A 285 9.62 21.98 -7.62
N GLY A 286 9.32 20.77 -8.10
CA GLY A 286 8.28 19.92 -7.53
C GLY A 286 8.60 19.43 -6.11
N LEU A 287 9.83 18.96 -5.87
CA LEU A 287 10.30 18.54 -4.55
C LEU A 287 10.28 19.72 -3.56
N ALA A 288 10.81 20.88 -3.96
CA ALA A 288 10.79 22.07 -3.12
C ALA A 288 9.36 22.50 -2.77
N TYR A 289 8.42 22.42 -3.72
CA TYR A 289 7.01 22.70 -3.46
C TYR A 289 6.42 21.73 -2.44
N ALA A 290 6.60 20.42 -2.64
CA ALA A 290 6.04 19.41 -1.74
C ALA A 290 6.62 19.52 -0.32
N VAL A 291 7.94 19.76 -0.17
CA VAL A 291 8.57 20.02 1.13
C VAL A 291 7.97 21.26 1.81
N ARG A 292 7.77 22.36 1.08
CA ARG A 292 7.14 23.58 1.62
C ARG A 292 5.69 23.35 2.06
N LYS A 293 4.99 22.39 1.46
CA LYS A 293 3.64 21.99 1.87
C LYS A 293 3.61 21.02 3.06
N GLY A 294 4.77 20.66 3.62
CA GLY A 294 4.87 19.76 4.75
C GLY A 294 4.66 18.28 4.39
N ALA A 295 4.97 17.90 3.14
CA ALA A 295 4.91 16.52 2.70
C ALA A 295 5.76 15.62 3.60
N LYS A 296 5.15 14.57 4.15
CA LYS A 296 5.87 13.53 4.91
C LYS A 296 6.44 12.45 4.00
N MET A 297 5.90 12.33 2.79
CA MET A 297 6.36 11.40 1.77
C MET A 297 6.16 12.04 0.38
N ILE A 298 7.11 11.86 -0.53
CA ILE A 298 7.02 12.41 -1.88
C ILE A 298 7.35 11.31 -2.89
N LEU A 299 6.45 11.09 -3.85
CA LEU A 299 6.60 10.18 -4.97
C LEU A 299 6.93 11.01 -6.22
N THR A 300 7.90 10.60 -7.04
CA THR A 300 8.06 11.11 -8.40
C THR A 300 7.45 10.12 -9.38
N PHE A 301 6.71 10.61 -10.36
CA PHE A 301 5.99 9.79 -11.34
C PHE A 301 6.03 10.45 -12.72
N ASP A 302 6.58 9.76 -13.72
CA ASP A 302 6.74 10.33 -15.07
C ASP A 302 5.39 10.52 -15.79
N ALA A 303 5.27 11.61 -16.56
CA ALA A 303 4.07 11.97 -17.31
C ALA A 303 3.88 11.19 -18.63
N ASP A 304 4.82 10.32 -19.01
CA ASP A 304 4.87 9.63 -20.31
C ASP A 304 4.08 8.31 -20.36
N GLY A 305 3.49 7.90 -19.23
CA GLY A 305 2.68 6.69 -19.09
C GLY A 305 3.49 5.38 -18.97
N GLN A 306 4.79 5.43 -18.71
CA GLN A 306 5.61 4.21 -18.56
C GLN A 306 5.45 3.51 -17.20
N HIS A 307 5.00 4.23 -16.17
CA HIS A 307 4.88 3.72 -14.81
C HIS A 307 3.47 3.25 -14.48
N LEU A 308 3.40 2.17 -13.70
CA LEU A 308 2.15 1.65 -13.18
C LEU A 308 1.93 2.12 -11.74
N ILE A 309 0.68 2.51 -11.41
CA ILE A 309 0.32 2.90 -10.05
C ILE A 309 0.56 1.78 -9.03
N GLY A 310 0.37 0.53 -9.44
CA GLY A 310 0.68 -0.63 -8.60
C GLY A 310 2.16 -0.75 -8.23
N ASP A 311 3.06 -0.33 -9.12
CA ASP A 311 4.50 -0.29 -8.82
C ASP A 311 4.86 0.93 -7.97
N ALA A 312 4.17 2.06 -8.15
CA ALA A 312 4.30 3.21 -7.27
C ALA A 312 3.99 2.85 -5.81
N LEU A 313 2.91 2.09 -5.56
CA LEU A 313 2.56 1.61 -4.22
C LEU A 313 3.67 0.73 -3.61
N LYS A 314 4.32 -0.14 -4.41
CA LYS A 314 5.45 -0.94 -3.95
C LYS A 314 6.67 -0.08 -3.60
N VAL A 315 6.97 0.93 -4.42
CA VAL A 315 8.08 1.87 -4.17
C VAL A 315 7.80 2.73 -2.94
N MET A 316 6.54 3.07 -2.67
CA MET A 316 6.13 3.79 -1.47
C MET A 316 6.25 2.95 -0.20
N LYS A 317 5.95 1.64 -0.27
CA LYS A 317 5.93 0.71 0.87
C LYS A 317 7.09 0.89 1.87
N PRO A 318 8.38 0.74 1.49
CA PRO A 318 9.48 0.84 2.46
C PRO A 318 9.62 2.22 3.11
N VAL A 319 9.21 3.29 2.43
CA VAL A 319 9.22 4.66 2.98
C VAL A 319 8.03 4.90 3.90
N ALA A 320 6.84 4.45 3.50
CA ALA A 320 5.62 4.51 4.32
C ALA A 320 5.78 3.73 5.64
N GLU A 321 6.45 2.57 5.60
CA GLU A 321 6.76 1.74 6.76
C GLU A 321 7.92 2.28 7.61
N GLY A 322 8.64 3.32 7.14
CA GLY A 322 9.80 3.88 7.84
C GLY A 322 11.06 3.00 7.81
N LYS A 323 11.08 1.96 6.97
CA LYS A 323 12.23 1.07 6.75
C LYS A 323 13.30 1.72 5.87
N ALA A 324 12.92 2.67 5.02
CA ALA A 324 13.82 3.44 4.17
C ALA A 324 13.46 4.93 4.17
N ASP A 325 14.45 5.77 3.87
CA ASP A 325 14.26 7.21 3.69
C ASP A 325 14.14 7.56 2.20
N PHE A 326 14.67 6.68 1.34
CA PHE A 326 14.61 6.82 -0.11
C PHE A 326 14.46 5.45 -0.78
N ALA A 327 13.50 5.32 -1.68
CA ALA A 327 13.25 4.12 -2.45
C ALA A 327 13.27 4.44 -3.95
N VAL A 328 13.97 3.60 -4.71
CA VAL A 328 14.06 3.72 -6.17
C VAL A 328 13.45 2.49 -6.81
N GLY A 329 12.51 2.67 -7.74
CA GLY A 329 12.00 1.56 -8.54
C GLY A 329 13.07 1.08 -9.51
N SER A 330 13.48 -0.18 -9.45
CA SER A 330 14.46 -0.76 -10.38
C SER A 330 13.80 -1.68 -11.39
N ARG A 331 13.92 -1.33 -12.69
CA ARG A 331 13.47 -2.17 -13.80
C ARG A 331 14.42 -3.35 -14.03
N LEU A 332 15.70 -3.20 -13.64
CA LEU A 332 16.74 -4.23 -13.79
C LEU A 332 16.62 -5.36 -12.75
N LYS A 333 15.99 -5.09 -11.60
CA LYS A 333 15.58 -6.12 -10.62
C LYS A 333 14.19 -6.71 -10.91
N GLY A 334 13.49 -6.20 -11.92
CA GLY A 334 12.19 -6.71 -12.40
C GLY A 334 12.33 -7.60 -13.64
N ASP A 335 11.24 -7.74 -14.39
CA ASP A 335 11.27 -8.45 -15.68
C ASP A 335 11.96 -7.59 -16.75
N THR A 336 13.13 -8.04 -17.22
CA THR A 336 13.95 -7.32 -18.20
C THR A 336 13.70 -7.75 -19.64
N SER A 337 12.68 -8.58 -19.89
CA SER A 337 12.35 -9.17 -21.19
C SER A 337 12.03 -8.14 -22.28
N GLN A 338 11.45 -6.99 -21.92
CA GLN A 338 11.02 -5.95 -22.87
C GLN A 338 11.99 -4.77 -22.99
N MET A 339 13.11 -4.75 -22.24
CA MET A 339 14.02 -3.60 -22.22
C MET A 339 15.04 -3.67 -23.38
N PRO A 340 15.14 -2.64 -24.25
CA PRO A 340 16.12 -2.60 -25.33
C PRO A 340 17.56 -2.70 -24.81
N PHE A 341 18.40 -3.55 -25.43
CA PHE A 341 19.80 -3.78 -25.04
C PHE A 341 20.64 -2.50 -24.95
N ILE A 342 20.35 -1.53 -25.82
CA ILE A 342 21.01 -0.21 -25.87
C ILE A 342 20.72 0.62 -24.60
N LYS A 343 19.50 0.54 -24.05
CA LYS A 343 19.12 1.20 -22.78
C LYS A 343 19.76 0.49 -21.57
N LYS A 344 19.92 -0.84 -21.63
CA LYS A 344 20.64 -1.62 -20.58
C LYS A 344 22.10 -1.16 -20.44
N PHE A 345 22.80 -0.94 -21.56
CA PHE A 345 24.20 -0.50 -21.54
C PHE A 345 24.37 0.96 -21.06
N GLY A 346 23.49 1.87 -21.46
CA GLY A 346 23.50 3.26 -20.99
C GLY A 346 23.25 3.37 -19.46
N ASN A 347 22.30 2.59 -18.93
CA ASN A 347 22.07 2.50 -17.50
C ASN A 347 23.31 1.93 -16.78
N PHE A 348 23.91 0.86 -17.30
CA PHE A 348 25.11 0.26 -16.69
C PHE A 348 26.28 1.24 -16.53
N VAL A 349 26.54 2.11 -17.52
CA VAL A 349 27.61 3.12 -17.45
C VAL A 349 27.30 4.19 -16.38
N LEU A 350 26.05 4.64 -16.30
CA LEU A 350 25.62 5.63 -15.30
C LEU A 350 25.53 5.04 -13.89
N ASP A 351 25.16 3.76 -13.77
CA ASP A 351 25.13 3.02 -12.52
C ASP A 351 26.56 2.78 -12.00
N PHE A 352 27.52 2.50 -12.90
CA PHE A 352 28.94 2.41 -12.55
C PHE A 352 29.49 3.72 -12.01
N ILE A 353 29.14 4.85 -12.62
CA ILE A 353 29.54 6.19 -12.16
C ILE A 353 28.85 6.53 -10.83
N THR A 354 27.56 6.21 -10.71
CA THR A 354 26.82 6.39 -9.45
C THR A 354 27.47 5.57 -8.34
N ALA A 355 27.85 4.32 -8.61
CA ALA A 355 28.55 3.46 -7.65
C ALA A 355 29.94 4.00 -7.27
N LEU A 356 30.68 4.54 -8.24
CA LEU A 356 32.00 5.13 -8.01
C LEU A 356 31.92 6.35 -7.08
N PHE A 357 30.93 7.22 -7.28
CA PHE A 357 30.78 8.46 -6.49
C PHE A 357 29.98 8.30 -5.19
N ALA A 358 28.99 7.42 -5.16
CA ALA A 358 28.14 7.19 -4.01
C ALA A 358 28.69 6.08 -3.10
N ARG A 359 29.73 5.34 -3.52
CA ARG A 359 30.24 4.12 -2.85
C ARG A 359 29.15 3.09 -2.52
N LYS A 360 28.01 3.17 -3.21
CA LYS A 360 26.84 2.32 -3.05
C LYS A 360 26.27 2.07 -4.44
N TYR A 361 26.14 0.80 -4.81
CA TYR A 361 25.60 0.40 -6.10
C TYR A 361 24.06 0.50 -6.07
N VAL A 362 23.49 1.25 -7.00
CA VAL A 362 22.05 1.29 -7.29
C VAL A 362 21.90 0.81 -8.73
N SER A 363 21.14 -0.25 -8.93
CA SER A 363 21.00 -1.00 -10.18
C SER A 363 20.14 -0.33 -11.25
N ASP A 364 19.39 0.73 -10.94
CA ASP A 364 18.67 1.53 -11.95
C ASP A 364 18.59 2.99 -11.50
N SER A 365 19.75 3.67 -11.54
CA SER A 365 19.86 5.06 -11.08
C SER A 365 18.92 6.02 -11.83
N GLN A 366 18.56 5.66 -13.07
CA GLN A 366 17.81 6.48 -14.01
C GLN A 366 16.28 6.32 -13.93
N SER A 367 15.76 5.47 -13.06
CA SER A 367 14.32 5.28 -12.93
C SER A 367 13.61 6.52 -12.40
N GLY A 368 12.63 7.04 -13.14
CA GLY A 368 11.81 8.20 -12.73
C GLY A 368 10.85 7.93 -11.57
N LEU A 369 10.57 6.65 -11.26
CA LEU A 369 9.70 6.25 -10.16
C LEU A 369 10.48 6.11 -8.86
N ARG A 370 10.33 7.10 -7.97
CA ARG A 370 11.08 7.19 -6.72
C ARG A 370 10.20 7.66 -5.59
N CYS A 371 10.47 7.23 -4.37
CA CYS A 371 9.78 7.71 -3.17
C CYS A 371 10.78 8.20 -2.13
N PHE A 372 10.50 9.35 -1.53
CA PHE A 372 11.32 10.00 -0.52
C PHE A 372 10.52 10.18 0.76
N SER A 373 11.16 10.03 1.92
CA SER A 373 10.66 10.63 3.14
C SER A 373 10.76 12.17 3.03
N GLY A 374 9.88 12.89 3.72
CA GLY A 374 9.92 14.36 3.74
C GLY A 374 11.28 14.90 4.21
N GLU A 375 11.89 14.24 5.19
CA GLU A 375 13.24 14.59 5.69
C GLU A 375 14.33 14.35 4.65
N CYS A 376 14.26 13.26 3.89
CA CYS A 376 15.21 12.98 2.81
C CYS A 376 15.08 14.03 1.71
N ALA A 377 13.86 14.30 1.26
CA ALA A 377 13.60 15.30 0.22
C ALA A 377 14.05 16.71 0.62
N ALA A 378 13.88 17.10 1.88
CA ALA A 378 14.31 18.41 2.38
C ALA A 378 15.84 18.59 2.40
N LYS A 379 16.61 17.49 2.43
CA LYS A 379 18.08 17.51 2.44
C LYS A 379 18.69 17.47 1.04
N ILE A 380 17.93 17.01 0.04
CA ILE A 380 18.42 16.87 -1.33
C ILE A 380 18.51 18.25 -1.99
N LYS A 381 19.71 18.59 -2.47
CA LYS A 381 19.96 19.80 -3.27
C LYS A 381 20.25 19.41 -4.70
N ILE A 382 19.32 19.70 -5.60
CA ILE A 382 19.50 19.47 -7.04
C ILE A 382 20.21 20.68 -7.63
N THR A 383 21.36 20.45 -8.24
CA THR A 383 22.15 21.44 -8.97
C THR A 383 22.21 21.16 -10.46
N CYS A 384 21.93 19.92 -10.88
CA CYS A 384 21.85 19.54 -12.28
C CYS A 384 20.45 19.81 -12.85
N ASP A 385 20.38 20.62 -13.91
CA ASP A 385 19.11 20.97 -14.56
C ASP A 385 18.56 19.84 -15.48
N ARG A 386 19.42 18.93 -15.98
CA ARG A 386 19.07 17.93 -17.02
C ARG A 386 19.15 16.49 -16.50
N TYR A 387 19.23 15.49 -17.38
CA TYR A 387 19.15 14.05 -17.07
C TYR A 387 20.14 13.54 -16.02
N ALA A 388 21.26 14.24 -15.79
CA ALA A 388 22.20 13.97 -14.69
C ALA A 388 21.55 13.94 -13.30
N VAL A 389 20.40 14.61 -13.12
CA VAL A 389 19.68 14.71 -11.84
C VAL A 389 19.39 13.36 -11.19
N SER A 390 19.13 12.33 -12.01
CA SER A 390 18.82 10.98 -11.53
C SER A 390 19.95 10.40 -10.66
N SER A 391 21.20 10.57 -11.09
CA SER A 391 22.38 10.16 -10.34
C SER A 391 22.70 11.11 -9.19
N GLU A 392 22.51 12.43 -9.40
CA GLU A 392 22.71 13.45 -8.37
C GLU A 392 21.84 13.20 -7.14
N ILE A 393 20.55 12.91 -7.33
CA ILE A 393 19.61 12.61 -6.24
C ILE A 393 20.12 11.46 -5.37
N ILE A 394 20.63 10.38 -5.98
CA ILE A 394 21.15 9.23 -5.24
C ILE A 394 22.42 9.62 -4.47
N ILE A 395 23.32 10.36 -5.12
CA ILE A 395 24.55 10.87 -4.49
C ILE A 395 24.22 11.74 -3.28
N GLU A 396 23.28 12.67 -3.41
CA GLU A 396 22.87 13.56 -2.33
C GLU A 396 22.19 12.78 -1.20
N ALA A 397 21.33 11.81 -1.53
CA ALA A 397 20.72 10.93 -0.51
C ALA A 397 21.80 10.15 0.28
N VAL A 398 22.83 9.63 -0.39
CA VAL A 398 23.95 8.94 0.28
C VAL A 398 24.77 9.90 1.14
N LYS A 399 25.15 11.07 0.61
CA LYS A 399 25.89 12.08 1.37
C LYS A 399 25.17 12.53 2.65
N ASN A 400 23.84 12.57 2.60
CA ASN A 400 22.99 12.93 3.74
C ASN A 400 22.65 11.74 4.66
N GLY A 401 23.29 10.57 4.46
CA GLY A 401 23.13 9.40 5.33
C GLY A 401 21.77 8.72 5.23
N CYS A 402 21.02 8.90 4.14
CA CYS A 402 19.69 8.32 3.96
C CYS A 402 19.76 6.80 3.75
N ARG A 403 18.79 6.06 4.33
CA ARG A 403 18.61 4.63 4.07
C ARG A 403 17.95 4.45 2.70
N ILE A 404 18.74 3.97 1.74
CA ILE A 404 18.29 3.75 0.35
C ILE A 404 17.99 2.28 0.10
N VAL A 405 16.84 2.00 -0.51
CA VAL A 405 16.43 0.67 -0.99
C VAL A 405 16.03 0.71 -2.46
N GLU A 406 16.14 -0.43 -3.14
CA GLU A 406 15.65 -0.61 -4.49
C GLU A 406 14.47 -1.57 -4.49
N VAL A 407 13.42 -1.20 -5.21
CA VAL A 407 12.17 -1.97 -5.29
C VAL A 407 11.99 -2.44 -6.74
N PRO A 408 11.83 -3.74 -7.02
CA PRO A 408 11.57 -4.22 -8.37
C PRO A 408 10.27 -3.62 -8.96
N ILE A 409 10.35 -3.08 -10.17
CA ILE A 409 9.20 -2.53 -10.91
C ILE A 409 9.13 -3.07 -12.34
N LYS A 410 7.95 -3.01 -12.96
CA LYS A 410 7.75 -3.32 -14.38
C LYS A 410 7.77 -2.04 -15.20
N ALA A 411 8.39 -2.08 -16.37
CA ALA A 411 8.34 -0.97 -17.33
C ALA A 411 7.28 -1.26 -18.40
N VAL A 412 6.38 -0.31 -18.64
CA VAL A 412 5.45 -0.36 -19.77
C VAL A 412 6.09 0.36 -20.95
N TYR A 413 6.40 -0.38 -22.01
CA TYR A 413 6.92 0.19 -23.25
C TYR A 413 5.77 0.32 -24.27
N THR A 414 5.45 1.55 -24.66
CA THR A 414 4.52 1.85 -25.77
C THR A 414 5.32 2.31 -26.99
N GLU A 415 4.76 2.26 -28.19
CA GLU A 415 5.46 2.75 -29.40
C GLU A 415 5.88 4.22 -29.27
N TYR A 416 5.08 5.03 -28.56
CA TYR A 416 5.39 6.42 -28.24
C TYR A 416 6.57 6.53 -27.26
N SER A 417 6.56 5.73 -26.18
CA SER A 417 7.60 5.75 -25.15
C SER A 417 8.92 5.13 -25.61
N MET A 418 8.89 4.21 -26.58
CA MET A 418 10.06 3.63 -27.23
C MET A 418 10.81 4.65 -28.09
N ARG A 419 10.11 5.61 -28.70
CA ARG A 419 10.72 6.71 -29.48
C ARG A 419 11.35 7.79 -28.59
N LYS A 420 10.99 7.86 -27.31
CA LYS A 420 11.61 8.73 -26.31
C LYS A 420 12.67 7.96 -25.49
N GLY A 421 13.84 8.56 -25.31
CA GLY A 421 14.93 7.96 -24.53
C GLY A 421 16.29 8.55 -24.89
N THR A 422 17.23 8.46 -23.96
CA THR A 422 18.58 8.98 -24.12
C THR A 422 19.32 8.19 -25.20
N ASN A 423 19.84 8.89 -26.23
CA ASN A 423 20.83 8.31 -27.12
C ASN A 423 22.08 7.95 -26.31
N VAL A 424 22.70 6.79 -26.55
CA VAL A 424 23.87 6.28 -25.78
C VAL A 424 25.01 7.31 -25.71
N LEU A 425 25.21 8.06 -26.78
CA LEU A 425 26.22 9.13 -26.85
C LEU A 425 25.92 10.29 -25.88
N GLU A 426 24.65 10.62 -25.64
CA GLU A 426 24.28 11.59 -24.61
C GLU A 426 24.50 11.03 -23.21
N GLY A 427 24.20 9.74 -22.97
CA GLY A 427 24.48 9.06 -21.70
C GLY A 427 25.96 9.11 -21.31
N VAL A 428 26.85 8.86 -22.27
CA VAL A 428 28.31 8.96 -22.09
C VAL A 428 28.76 10.42 -21.87
N LYS A 429 28.15 11.38 -22.55
CA LYS A 429 28.46 12.81 -22.36
C LYS A 429 28.01 13.33 -20.99
N ILE A 430 26.86 12.88 -20.51
CA ILE A 430 26.33 13.17 -19.16
C ILE A 430 27.26 12.60 -18.09
N ALA A 431 27.67 11.34 -18.28
CA ALA A 431 28.65 10.66 -17.45
C ALA A 431 29.97 11.44 -17.30
N LEU A 432 30.53 11.91 -18.42
CA LEU A 432 31.77 12.69 -18.43
C LEU A 432 31.57 14.06 -17.77
N ASN A 433 30.47 14.77 -18.03
CA ASN A 433 30.20 16.07 -17.42
C ASN A 433 30.04 15.97 -15.88
N LEU A 434 29.37 14.93 -15.38
CA LEU A 434 29.25 14.66 -13.94
C LEU A 434 30.62 14.39 -13.28
N LEU A 435 31.54 13.75 -14.00
CA LEU A 435 32.92 13.54 -13.57
C LEU A 435 33.68 14.87 -13.47
N PHE A 436 33.54 15.75 -14.46
CA PHE A 436 34.22 17.04 -14.49
C PHE A 436 33.68 18.05 -13.47
N ASP A 437 32.36 18.12 -13.27
CA ASP A 437 31.75 19.06 -12.33
C ASP A 437 32.04 18.74 -10.86
N LYS A 438 32.34 17.48 -10.51
CA LYS A 438 32.72 17.06 -9.15
C LYS A 438 34.22 17.08 -8.86
N LEU A 439 35.05 17.13 -9.89
CA LEU A 439 36.51 17.29 -9.76
C LEU A 439 36.92 18.77 -9.61
N ARG A 440 35.95 19.67 -9.68
CA ARG A 440 36.05 21.10 -9.43
C ARG A 440 35.56 21.42 -8.03
#